data_AF-A0A6J3AAY9-F1
#
_entry.id   AF-A0A6J3AAY9-F1
#
_cell.length_a   1.000
_cell.length_b   1.000
_cell.length_c   1.000
_cell.angle_alpha   90.00
_cell.angle_beta   90.00
_cell.angle_gamma   90.00
#
_symmetry.space_group_name_H-M   'P 1'
#
loop_
_entity.id
_entity.type
_entity.pdbx_description
1 polymer ?
#
loop_
_entity_poly.entity_id
_entity_poly.type
_entity_poly.pdbx_seq_one_letter_code
_entity_poly.pdbx_strand_id
1 'polypeptide(L)'
;MGASPPKARGLWIQLQKLLTSLVGQQDRDQGLDEAYMLQQKRIRESPLLRAAKENDLCVLKELLVDQTCDFQQRGALGETALHIAALYDNLEAAMVLLEAAPELVKEPTICEPFAGQTALHIAIMNQNMNLVRALLAHGASVSARALGSAFRLSPRNLI
;
A
#
# COMPACT_ATOMS: atom_id res chain seq x y z
N MET A 1 -15.48 50.75 -34.69
CA MET A 1 -14.51 50.52 -33.59
C MET A 1 -14.73 49.11 -33.09
N GLY A 2 -13.79 48.20 -33.39
CA GLY A 2 -13.97 46.76 -33.25
C GLY A 2 -13.85 46.27 -31.81
N ALA A 3 -14.79 45.44 -31.39
CA ALA A 3 -14.70 44.67 -30.17
C ALA A 3 -14.84 43.18 -30.51
N SER A 4 -13.77 42.42 -30.29
CA SER A 4 -13.77 40.97 -30.11
C SER A 4 -12.44 40.55 -29.46
N PRO A 5 -12.39 39.52 -28.60
CA PRO A 5 -13.46 39.05 -27.71
C PRO A 5 -12.94 38.64 -26.28
N PRO A 6 -13.84 38.22 -25.36
CA PRO A 6 -13.56 37.78 -23.98
C PRO A 6 -12.72 36.49 -23.81
N LYS A 7 -12.10 35.98 -24.87
CA LYS A 7 -11.49 34.63 -24.92
C LYS A 7 -10.15 34.52 -24.17
N ALA A 8 -9.38 35.60 -24.08
CA ALA A 8 -8.06 35.59 -23.45
C ALA A 8 -8.10 35.32 -21.93
N ARG A 9 -9.14 35.80 -21.24
CA ARG A 9 -9.35 35.53 -19.80
C ARG A 9 -9.67 34.06 -19.54
N GLY A 10 -10.44 33.42 -20.41
CA GLY A 10 -10.76 31.98 -20.30
C GLY A 10 -9.53 31.10 -20.50
N LEU A 11 -8.69 31.42 -21.50
CA LEU A 11 -7.45 30.70 -21.79
C LEU A 11 -6.42 30.84 -20.66
N TRP A 12 -6.30 32.02 -20.04
CA TRP A 12 -5.40 32.21 -18.89
C TRP A 12 -5.82 31.41 -17.67
N ILE A 13 -7.13 31.37 -17.36
CA ILE A 13 -7.67 30.56 -16.24
C ILE A 13 -7.45 29.05 -16.51
N GLN A 14 -7.62 28.61 -17.76
CA GLN A 14 -7.35 27.22 -18.16
C GLN A 14 -5.86 26.88 -18.05
N LEU A 15 -4.97 27.77 -18.50
CA LEU A 15 -3.53 27.61 -18.39
C LEU A 15 -3.09 27.57 -16.92
N GLN A 16 -3.60 28.46 -16.08
CA GLN A 16 -3.29 28.50 -14.65
C GLN A 16 -3.78 27.23 -13.93
N LYS A 17 -4.97 26.72 -14.27
CA LYS A 17 -5.47 25.43 -13.77
C LYS A 17 -4.62 24.26 -14.23
N LEU A 18 -4.14 24.29 -15.47
CA LEU A 18 -3.26 23.25 -16.02
C LEU A 18 -1.90 23.26 -15.31
N LEU A 19 -1.29 24.44 -15.14
CA LEU A 19 0.00 24.60 -14.46
C LEU A 19 -0.08 24.17 -12.99
N THR A 20 -1.10 24.61 -12.26
CA THR A 20 -1.33 24.15 -10.87
C THR A 20 -1.58 22.65 -10.79
N SER A 21 -2.29 22.08 -11.76
CA SER A 21 -2.47 20.63 -11.85
C SER A 21 -1.16 19.89 -12.20
N LEU A 22 -0.28 20.45 -13.01
CA LEU A 22 1.00 19.86 -13.41
C LEU A 22 2.02 19.92 -12.26
N VAL A 23 2.13 21.06 -11.59
CA VAL A 23 2.98 21.21 -10.39
C VAL A 23 2.52 20.23 -9.30
N GLY A 24 1.21 20.17 -9.02
CA GLY A 24 0.67 19.20 -8.07
C GLY A 24 0.77 17.72 -8.49
N GLN A 25 1.02 17.41 -9.76
CA GLN A 25 1.35 16.03 -10.19
C GLN A 25 2.81 15.72 -9.90
N GLN A 26 3.71 16.63 -10.27
CA GLN A 26 5.14 16.46 -10.07
C GLN A 26 5.51 16.33 -8.58
N ASP A 27 4.86 17.10 -7.71
CA ASP A 27 5.03 17.00 -6.25
C ASP A 27 4.50 15.67 -5.69
N ARG A 28 3.44 15.10 -6.30
CA ARG A 28 2.89 13.79 -5.89
C ARG A 28 3.76 12.64 -6.35
N ASP A 29 4.25 12.68 -7.58
CA ASP A 29 5.11 11.63 -8.14
C ASP A 29 6.43 11.57 -7.35
N GLN A 30 7.00 12.73 -6.98
CA GLN A 30 8.16 12.79 -6.07
C GLN A 30 7.84 12.21 -4.68
N GLY A 31 6.68 12.55 -4.11
CA GLY A 31 6.26 12.00 -2.82
C GLY A 31 6.06 10.48 -2.84
N LEU A 32 5.60 9.92 -3.96
CA LEU A 32 5.47 8.47 -4.14
C LEU A 32 6.84 7.78 -4.19
N ASP A 33 7.78 8.32 -4.98
CA ASP A 33 9.13 7.77 -5.09
C ASP A 33 9.84 7.77 -3.73
N GLU A 34 9.75 8.86 -2.97
CA GLU A 34 10.29 8.95 -1.61
C GLU A 34 9.66 7.92 -0.67
N ALA A 35 8.33 7.78 -0.72
CA ALA A 35 7.59 6.80 0.08
C ALA A 35 8.05 5.36 -0.20
N TYR A 36 8.23 4.99 -1.48
CA TYR A 36 8.74 3.67 -1.86
C TYR A 36 10.18 3.44 -1.42
N MET A 37 11.04 4.45 -1.55
CA MET A 37 12.43 4.35 -1.10
C MET A 37 12.53 4.12 0.42
N LEU A 38 11.72 4.85 1.20
CA LEU A 38 11.62 4.66 2.65
C LEU A 38 11.04 3.28 3.00
N GLN A 39 10.04 2.81 2.26
CA GLN A 39 9.47 1.48 2.42
C GLN A 39 10.54 0.40 2.24
N GLN A 40 11.28 0.42 1.13
CA GLN A 40 12.34 -0.56 0.86
C GLN A 40 13.45 -0.51 1.91
N LYS A 41 13.79 0.69 2.40
CA LYS A 41 14.74 0.86 3.50
C LYS A 41 14.24 0.17 4.78
N ARG A 42 12.99 0.41 5.18
CA ARG A 42 12.40 -0.21 6.40
C ARG A 42 12.28 -1.73 6.28
N ILE A 43 11.89 -2.24 5.11
CA ILE A 43 11.85 -3.68 4.85
C ILE A 43 13.25 -4.29 5.03
N ARG A 44 14.32 -3.62 4.57
CA ARG A 44 15.69 -4.12 4.72
C ARG A 44 16.18 -4.13 6.17
N GLU A 45 15.78 -3.10 6.95
CA GLU A 45 16.19 -2.92 8.35
C GLU A 45 15.45 -3.86 9.32
N SER A 46 14.19 -4.20 9.05
CA SER A 46 13.41 -5.12 9.89
C SER A 46 13.62 -6.59 9.47
N PRO A 47 14.12 -7.46 10.37
CA PRO A 47 14.25 -8.89 10.08
C PRO A 47 12.92 -9.55 9.71
N LEU A 48 11.84 -9.19 10.42
CA LEU A 48 10.50 -9.73 10.18
C LEU A 48 9.96 -9.33 8.80
N LEU A 49 10.04 -8.03 8.44
CA LEU A 49 9.57 -7.57 7.13
C LEU A 49 10.44 -8.13 5.99
N ARG A 50 11.76 -8.22 6.19
CA ARG A 50 12.68 -8.83 5.21
C ARG A 50 12.34 -10.30 4.98
N ALA A 51 12.16 -11.08 6.03
CA ALA A 51 11.82 -12.50 5.92
C ALA A 51 10.48 -12.72 5.22
N ALA A 52 9.47 -11.88 5.49
CA ALA A 52 8.20 -11.90 4.77
C ALA A 52 8.36 -11.57 3.27
N LYS A 53 9.23 -10.63 2.91
CA LYS A 53 9.55 -10.28 1.52
C LYS A 53 10.30 -11.40 0.78
N GLU A 54 11.23 -12.06 1.45
CA GLU A 54 12.14 -13.06 0.85
C GLU A 54 11.55 -14.49 0.87
N ASN A 55 10.35 -14.66 1.42
CA ASN A 55 9.74 -15.96 1.71
C ASN A 55 10.65 -16.85 2.58
N ASP A 56 11.41 -16.23 3.50
CA ASP A 56 12.36 -16.93 4.37
C ASP A 56 11.61 -17.55 5.56
N LEU A 57 11.12 -18.77 5.34
CA LEU A 57 10.38 -19.52 6.35
C LEU A 57 11.24 -19.93 7.55
N CYS A 58 12.56 -20.02 7.38
CA CYS A 58 13.47 -20.38 8.47
C CYS A 58 13.51 -19.23 9.47
N VAL A 59 13.84 -18.02 8.98
CA VAL A 59 13.89 -16.81 9.80
C VAL A 59 12.51 -16.48 10.38
N LEU A 60 11.43 -16.62 9.60
CA LEU A 60 10.08 -16.40 10.13
C LEU A 60 9.79 -17.32 11.31
N LYS A 61 10.05 -18.62 11.18
CA LYS A 61 9.81 -19.61 12.26
C LYS A 61 10.71 -19.38 13.47
N GLU A 62 11.96 -18.96 13.27
CA GLU A 62 12.85 -18.57 14.37
C GLU A 62 12.27 -17.37 15.13
N LEU A 63 11.80 -16.34 14.41
CA LEU A 63 11.16 -15.16 15.02
C LEU A 63 9.85 -15.51 15.74
N LEU A 64 9.13 -16.56 15.34
CA LEU A 64 7.92 -17.04 16.04
C LEU A 64 8.22 -17.58 17.45
N VAL A 65 9.41 -18.15 17.65
CA VAL A 65 9.82 -18.72 18.95
C VAL A 65 10.35 -17.62 19.88
N ASP A 66 10.79 -16.49 19.32
CA ASP A 66 11.26 -15.35 20.07
C ASP A 66 10.09 -14.55 20.67
N GLN A 67 9.90 -14.68 21.99
CA GLN A 67 8.86 -13.95 22.73
C GLN A 67 9.02 -12.43 22.71
N THR A 68 10.18 -11.93 22.28
CA THR A 68 10.42 -10.49 22.13
C THR A 68 10.07 -9.95 20.75
N CYS A 69 9.72 -10.83 19.80
CA CYS A 69 9.35 -10.43 18.45
C CYS A 69 7.98 -9.72 18.44
N ASP A 70 7.97 -8.46 18.00
CA ASP A 70 6.74 -7.70 17.78
C ASP A 70 6.19 -7.96 16.37
N PHE A 71 5.22 -8.87 16.26
CA PHE A 71 4.51 -9.14 15.00
C PHE A 71 3.70 -7.94 14.50
N GLN A 72 3.38 -6.99 15.38
CA GLN A 72 2.69 -5.76 15.03
C GLN A 72 3.64 -4.67 14.53
N GLN A 73 4.94 -4.95 14.38
CA GLN A 73 5.88 -4.02 13.77
C GLN A 73 5.36 -3.52 12.42
N ARG A 74 5.45 -2.20 12.22
CA ARG A 74 5.02 -1.53 10.99
C ARG A 74 6.21 -1.03 10.18
N GLY A 75 6.10 -1.10 8.86
CA GLY A 75 7.02 -0.49 7.90
C GLY A 75 6.81 1.01 7.71
N ALA A 76 7.42 1.59 6.67
CA ALA A 76 7.39 3.05 6.45
C ALA A 76 5.99 3.56 6.08
N LEU A 77 5.18 2.73 5.42
CA LEU A 77 3.83 3.05 4.97
C LEU A 77 2.77 2.50 5.95
N GLY A 78 3.21 2.07 7.13
CA GLY A 78 2.33 1.47 8.12
C GLY A 78 1.92 0.04 7.79
N GLU A 79 2.65 -0.63 6.90
CA GLU A 79 2.39 -2.00 6.48
C GLU A 79 2.93 -3.02 7.48
N THR A 80 2.22 -4.14 7.64
CA THR A 80 2.63 -5.28 8.46
C THR A 80 3.43 -6.29 7.64
N ALA A 81 4.04 -7.28 8.30
CA ALA A 81 4.68 -8.39 7.61
C ALA A 81 3.72 -9.14 6.66
N LEU A 82 2.43 -9.26 7.00
CA LEU A 82 1.44 -9.90 6.15
C LEU A 82 1.15 -9.09 4.87
N HIS A 83 1.16 -7.75 4.95
CA HIS A 83 1.07 -6.90 3.76
C HIS A 83 2.28 -7.08 2.85
N ILE A 84 3.48 -7.19 3.43
CA ILE A 84 4.70 -7.44 2.67
C ILE A 84 4.66 -8.81 2.00
N ALA A 85 4.30 -9.87 2.72
CA ALA A 85 4.15 -11.20 2.13
C ALA A 85 3.13 -11.20 0.96
N ALA A 86 2.00 -10.51 1.13
CA ALA A 86 1.01 -10.35 0.07
C ALA A 86 1.54 -9.55 -1.13
N LEU A 87 2.29 -8.46 -0.89
CA LEU A 87 2.86 -7.61 -1.94
C LEU A 87 3.82 -8.39 -2.85
N TYR A 88 4.54 -9.35 -2.30
CA TYR A 88 5.51 -10.18 -3.00
C TYR A 88 4.96 -11.57 -3.39
N ASP A 89 3.65 -11.81 -3.26
CA ASP A 89 2.98 -13.08 -3.58
C ASP A 89 3.52 -14.32 -2.83
N ASN A 90 4.10 -14.10 -1.65
CA ASN A 90 4.69 -15.14 -0.82
C ASN A 90 3.62 -15.83 0.03
N LEU A 91 2.94 -16.83 -0.55
CA LEU A 91 1.86 -17.57 0.11
C LEU A 91 2.35 -18.27 1.38
N GLU A 92 3.51 -18.93 1.35
CA GLU A 92 4.00 -19.72 2.49
C GLU A 92 4.36 -18.82 3.66
N ALA A 93 5.05 -17.70 3.43
CA ALA A 93 5.30 -16.69 4.46
C ALA A 93 3.99 -16.13 5.04
N ALA A 94 3.01 -15.83 4.18
CA ALA A 94 1.70 -15.35 4.64
C ALA A 94 0.99 -16.38 5.54
N MET A 95 1.06 -17.67 5.19
CA MET A 95 0.48 -18.75 6.02
C MET A 95 1.15 -18.83 7.39
N VAL A 96 2.49 -18.81 7.44
CA VAL A 96 3.25 -18.81 8.71
C VAL A 96 2.87 -17.61 9.58
N LEU A 97 2.73 -16.42 8.97
CA LEU A 97 2.33 -15.21 9.70
C LEU A 97 0.88 -15.29 10.22
N LEU A 98 -0.05 -15.86 9.44
CA LEU A 98 -1.45 -16.03 9.84
C LEU A 98 -1.63 -17.06 10.95
N GLU A 99 -0.80 -18.12 10.97
CA GLU A 99 -0.79 -19.11 12.04
C GLU A 99 -0.25 -18.53 13.34
N ALA A 100 0.78 -17.69 13.26
CA ALA A 100 1.43 -17.11 14.43
C ALA A 100 0.71 -15.88 15.01
N ALA A 101 0.21 -15.02 14.14
CA ALA A 101 -0.39 -13.72 14.49
C ALA A 101 -1.67 -13.51 13.66
N PRO A 102 -2.74 -14.28 13.95
CA PRO A 102 -3.98 -14.27 13.16
C PRO A 102 -4.67 -12.90 13.12
N GLU A 103 -4.41 -12.03 14.10
CA GLU A 103 -4.94 -10.66 14.13
C GLU A 103 -4.44 -9.79 12.98
N LEU A 104 -3.26 -10.08 12.40
CA LEU A 104 -2.69 -9.33 11.28
C LEU A 104 -3.59 -9.30 10.04
N VAL A 105 -4.48 -10.28 9.89
CA VAL A 105 -5.41 -10.39 8.75
C VAL A 105 -6.36 -9.21 8.63
N LYS A 106 -6.64 -8.51 9.74
CA LYS A 106 -7.56 -7.36 9.80
C LYS A 106 -6.84 -6.02 9.84
N GLU A 107 -5.53 -6.02 10.00
CA GLU A 107 -4.74 -4.80 10.08
C GLU A 107 -4.68 -4.13 8.71
N PRO A 108 -5.02 -2.82 8.61
CA PRO A 108 -4.76 -2.04 7.42
C PRO A 108 -3.38 -1.36 7.50
N THR A 109 -2.86 -0.95 6.35
CA THR A 109 -1.85 0.11 6.29
C THR A 109 -2.40 1.41 6.88
N ILE A 110 -1.55 2.18 7.55
CA ILE A 110 -1.97 3.38 8.28
C ILE A 110 -1.46 4.70 7.68
N CYS A 111 -0.48 4.66 6.79
CA CYS A 111 0.10 5.88 6.19
C CYS A 111 -0.33 6.08 4.74
N GLU A 112 -0.32 7.34 4.31
CA GLU A 112 -0.41 7.68 2.89
C GLU A 112 0.83 7.14 2.13
N PRO A 113 0.71 6.79 0.84
CA PRO A 113 -0.47 6.95 -0.01
C PRO A 113 -1.50 5.81 0.10
N PHE A 114 -1.23 4.78 0.90
CA PHE A 114 -1.96 3.51 0.87
C PHE A 114 -2.91 3.28 2.04
N ALA A 115 -3.16 4.27 2.90
CA ALA A 115 -3.95 4.12 4.11
C ALA A 115 -5.28 3.33 3.92
N GLY A 116 -5.55 2.40 4.82
CA GLY A 116 -6.74 1.54 4.76
C GLY A 116 -6.61 0.33 3.84
N GLN A 117 -5.52 0.18 3.08
CA GLN A 117 -5.27 -1.02 2.29
C GLN A 117 -5.00 -2.21 3.22
N THR A 118 -5.59 -3.35 2.94
CA THR A 118 -5.37 -4.59 3.70
C THR A 118 -4.60 -5.61 2.86
N ALA A 119 -4.05 -6.65 3.49
CA ALA A 119 -3.44 -7.77 2.76
C ALA A 119 -4.38 -8.42 1.73
N LEU A 120 -5.70 -8.43 2.00
CA LEU A 120 -6.70 -8.93 1.05
C LEU A 120 -6.79 -8.05 -0.20
N HIS A 121 -6.72 -6.72 -0.08
CA HIS A 121 -6.69 -5.84 -1.25
C HIS A 121 -5.49 -6.15 -2.14
N ILE A 122 -4.31 -6.32 -1.54
CA ILE A 122 -3.07 -6.60 -2.25
C ILE A 122 -3.15 -7.96 -2.97
N ALA A 123 -3.60 -9.01 -2.26
CA ALA A 123 -3.75 -10.35 -2.85
C ALA A 123 -4.74 -10.36 -4.03
N ILE A 124 -5.83 -9.58 -3.96
CA ILE A 124 -6.78 -9.43 -5.07
C ILE A 124 -6.14 -8.69 -6.25
N MET A 125 -5.41 -7.60 -5.99
CA MET A 125 -4.70 -6.85 -7.04
C MET A 125 -3.68 -7.71 -7.78
N ASN A 126 -2.96 -8.58 -7.06
CA ASN A 126 -1.99 -9.52 -7.63
C ASN A 126 -2.66 -10.75 -8.27
N GLN A 127 -3.98 -10.90 -8.17
CA GLN A 127 -4.74 -12.06 -8.65
C GLN A 127 -4.28 -13.39 -8.01
N ASN A 128 -3.70 -13.32 -6.81
CA ASN A 128 -3.22 -14.48 -6.07
C ASN A 128 -4.39 -15.19 -5.37
N MET A 129 -5.14 -15.99 -6.13
CA MET A 129 -6.38 -16.60 -5.65
C MET A 129 -6.17 -17.57 -4.47
N ASN A 130 -4.98 -18.16 -4.33
CA ASN A 130 -4.67 -19.03 -3.21
C ASN A 130 -4.52 -18.21 -1.93
N LEU A 131 -3.80 -17.08 -2.00
CA LEU A 131 -3.68 -16.16 -0.88
C LEU A 131 -5.03 -15.50 -0.54
N VAL A 132 -5.84 -15.13 -1.53
CA VAL A 132 -7.20 -14.62 -1.30
C VAL A 132 -8.03 -15.63 -0.52
N ARG A 133 -8.04 -16.91 -0.93
CA ARG A 133 -8.76 -17.96 -0.20
C ARG A 133 -8.24 -18.14 1.23
N ALA A 134 -6.93 -18.12 1.41
CA ALA A 134 -6.31 -18.22 2.73
C ALA A 134 -6.71 -17.06 3.64
N LEU A 135 -6.61 -15.81 3.16
CA LEU A 135 -7.00 -14.61 3.92
C LEU A 135 -8.48 -14.62 4.29
N LEU A 136 -9.37 -15.02 3.37
CA LEU A 136 -10.81 -15.14 3.65
C LEU A 136 -11.09 -16.24 4.69
N ALA A 137 -10.40 -17.38 4.62
CA ALA A 137 -10.53 -18.45 5.61
C ALA A 137 -10.08 -18.00 7.02
N HIS A 138 -9.14 -17.04 7.10
CA HIS A 138 -8.69 -16.44 8.35
C HIS A 138 -9.52 -15.21 8.78
N GLY A 139 -10.64 -14.92 8.11
CA GLY A 139 -11.57 -13.87 8.53
C GLY A 139 -11.16 -12.46 8.09
N ALA A 140 -10.44 -12.34 6.97
CA ALA A 140 -10.22 -11.05 6.31
C ALA A 140 -11.56 -10.34 6.01
N SER A 141 -11.62 -9.04 6.28
CA SER A 141 -12.82 -8.25 6.01
C SER A 141 -12.94 -7.92 4.53
N VAL A 142 -14.03 -8.36 3.90
CA VAL A 142 -14.41 -8.00 2.52
C VAL A 142 -15.00 -6.60 2.41
N SER A 143 -15.36 -5.97 3.54
CA SER A 143 -15.92 -4.63 3.59
C SER A 143 -14.91 -3.56 4.01
N ALA A 144 -13.63 -3.93 4.15
CA ALA A 144 -12.56 -2.98 4.42
C ALA A 144 -12.44 -1.98 3.26
N ARG A 145 -12.11 -0.73 3.57
CA ARG A 145 -12.03 0.35 2.57
C ARG A 145 -10.61 0.90 2.53
N ALA A 146 -9.97 0.80 1.37
CA ALA A 146 -8.74 1.52 1.11
C ALA A 146 -9.07 3.00 0.82
N LEU A 147 -8.59 3.90 1.68
CA LEU A 147 -8.95 5.33 1.71
C LEU A 147 -7.78 6.26 1.37
N GLY A 148 -6.58 5.69 1.24
CA GLY A 148 -5.38 6.40 0.86
C GLY A 148 -5.54 7.19 -0.43
N SER A 149 -4.77 8.26 -0.54
CA SER A 149 -4.68 9.15 -1.69
C SER A 149 -4.44 8.42 -3.02
N ALA A 150 -3.79 7.25 -3.01
CA ALA A 150 -3.67 6.40 -4.19
C ALA A 150 -5.03 5.87 -4.70
N PHE A 151 -6.00 5.67 -3.81
CA PHE A 151 -7.30 5.05 -4.11
C PHE A 151 -8.45 6.05 -4.22
N ARG A 152 -8.24 7.32 -3.83
CA ARG A 152 -9.28 8.34 -3.97
C ARG A 152 -9.62 8.52 -5.45
N LEU A 153 -10.92 8.62 -5.73
CA LEU A 153 -11.44 8.92 -7.05
C LEU A 153 -10.95 10.32 -7.47
N SER A 154 -9.87 10.33 -8.23
CA SER A 154 -9.52 11.44 -9.10
C SER A 154 -10.38 11.32 -10.36
N PRO A 155 -10.75 12.44 -11.03
CA PRO A 155 -11.32 12.40 -12.39
C PRO A 155 -10.46 11.62 -13.41
N ARG A 156 -9.24 11.24 -13.00
CA ARG A 156 -8.24 10.50 -13.77
C ARG A 156 -8.02 9.06 -13.29
N ASN A 157 -8.55 8.66 -12.13
CA ASN A 157 -8.55 7.26 -11.66
C ASN A 157 -9.88 6.61 -12.03
N LEU A 158 -10.20 6.64 -13.34
CA LEU A 158 -11.33 5.91 -13.90
C LEU A 158 -10.86 4.48 -14.18
N ILE A 159 -11.12 3.59 -13.22
CA ILE A 159 -11.44 2.19 -13.53
C ILE A 159 -12.82 2.14 -14.19
#